data_AF-Q4SY79-F1
#
_entry.id   AF-Q4SY79-F1
#
_cell.length_a   1.000
_cell.length_b   1.000
_cell.length_c   1.000
_cell.angle_alpha   90.00
_cell.angle_beta   90.00
_cell.angle_gamma   90.00
#
_symmetry.space_group_name_H-M   'P 1'
#
loop_
_entity.id
_entity.type
_entity.pdbx_description
1 polymer ?
#
loop_
_entity_poly.entity_id
_entity_poly.type
_entity_poly.pdbx_seq_one_letter_code
_entity_poly.pdbx_strand_id
1 'polypeptide(L)'
;SKRKATETDEEDEQSEKKYRKCEKAGCSATYPVCFASASERCAKNGYTSRWYHLSCGEHFCNECFDHYYRSHKDGYEIFASWKKVWTTNGKSEPSLKAFMADQQLPYWVQCTKADCRKWRQLTKEIQLTASLAATYRCGLKFN
;
A
#
# COMPACT_ATOMS: atom_id res chain seq x y z
N SER A 1 14.27 1.45 -50.41
CA SER A 1 13.35 1.24 -49.26
C SER A 1 14.09 0.69 -48.07
N LYS A 2 14.44 1.51 -47.08
CA LYS A 2 14.86 1.00 -45.77
C LYS A 2 14.70 2.09 -44.69
N ARG A 3 14.11 1.63 -43.58
CA ARG A 3 14.08 2.19 -42.21
C ARG A 3 12.94 3.16 -41.87
N LYS A 4 11.96 2.62 -41.14
CA LYS A 4 11.26 3.31 -40.05
C LYS A 4 10.99 2.29 -38.94
N ALA A 5 11.85 2.25 -37.93
CA ALA A 5 11.76 1.34 -36.79
C ALA A 5 12.50 1.91 -35.56
N THR A 6 12.46 3.22 -35.35
CA THR A 6 13.22 3.91 -34.28
C THR A 6 12.39 4.87 -33.43
N GLU A 7 11.12 5.12 -33.75
CA GLU A 7 10.29 6.09 -33.01
C GLU A 7 9.65 5.49 -31.73
N THR A 8 9.48 4.16 -31.65
CA THR A 8 8.76 3.52 -30.53
C THR A 8 9.62 3.32 -29.27
N ASP A 9 10.94 3.12 -29.42
CA ASP A 9 11.81 2.78 -28.27
C ASP A 9 12.14 4.00 -27.38
N GLU A 10 12.20 5.21 -27.95
CA GLU A 10 12.60 6.42 -27.21
C GLU A 10 11.47 6.97 -26.29
N GLU A 11 10.20 6.79 -26.68
CA GLU A 11 9.05 7.18 -25.85
C GLU A 11 8.90 6.25 -24.64
N ASP A 12 9.12 4.95 -24.82
CA ASP A 12 9.10 3.96 -23.75
C ASP A 12 10.24 4.19 -22.74
N GLU A 13 11.47 4.49 -23.18
CA GLU A 13 12.59 4.85 -22.28
C GLU A 13 12.34 6.13 -21.47
N GLN A 14 11.65 7.11 -22.06
CA GLN A 14 11.32 8.36 -21.38
C GLN A 14 10.16 8.19 -20.39
N SER A 15 9.27 7.23 -20.64
CA SER A 15 8.20 6.82 -19.72
C SER A 15 8.74 6.05 -18.50
N GLU A 16 9.77 5.20 -18.68
CA GLU A 16 10.42 4.46 -17.58
C GLU A 16 11.08 5.41 -16.57
N LYS A 17 11.65 6.54 -17.03
CA LYS A 17 12.25 7.57 -16.17
C LYS A 17 11.25 8.24 -15.21
N LYS A 18 9.94 8.19 -15.49
CA LYS A 18 8.90 8.75 -14.60
C LYS A 18 8.54 7.82 -13.43
N TYR A 19 8.90 6.54 -13.50
CA TYR A 19 8.47 5.55 -12.51
C TYR A 19 9.64 5.09 -11.63
N ARG A 20 9.52 5.26 -10.32
CA ARG A 20 10.51 4.73 -9.39
C ARG A 20 10.14 3.31 -9.00
N LYS A 21 11.05 2.35 -9.18
CA LYS A 21 10.91 0.95 -8.75
C LYS A 21 11.11 0.81 -7.24
N CYS A 22 10.71 -0.32 -6.67
CA CYS A 22 10.97 -0.65 -5.27
C CYS A 22 12.48 -0.87 -5.01
N GLU A 23 13.00 -0.36 -3.89
CA GLU A 23 14.42 -0.49 -3.52
C GLU A 23 14.79 -1.86 -2.93
N LYS A 24 13.79 -2.66 -2.53
CA LYS A 24 14.05 -3.97 -1.93
C LYS A 24 14.60 -4.93 -2.99
N ALA A 25 15.83 -5.38 -2.80
CA ALA A 25 16.47 -6.37 -3.68
C ALA A 25 15.58 -7.60 -3.87
N GLY A 26 15.38 -8.00 -5.13
CA GLY A 26 14.54 -9.15 -5.51
C GLY A 26 13.03 -8.89 -5.46
N CYS A 27 12.57 -7.66 -5.19
CA CYS A 27 11.15 -7.35 -5.29
C CYS A 27 10.70 -7.35 -6.75
N SER A 28 9.64 -8.11 -7.06
CA SER A 28 9.06 -8.21 -8.40
C SER A 28 8.15 -7.04 -8.78
N ALA A 29 7.90 -6.10 -7.86
CA ALA A 29 7.02 -4.96 -8.11
C ALA A 29 7.72 -3.93 -9.01
N THR A 30 7.40 -3.97 -10.30
CA THR A 30 7.84 -3.00 -11.30
C THR A 30 7.08 -1.68 -11.19
N TYR A 31 5.79 -1.75 -10.86
CA TYR A 31 4.89 -0.61 -10.70
C TYR A 31 4.25 -0.55 -9.30
N PRO A 32 5.01 -0.23 -8.23
CA PRO A 32 4.44 -0.11 -6.89
C PRO A 32 3.29 0.90 -6.76
N VAL A 33 2.23 0.51 -6.06
CA VAL A 33 1.10 1.40 -5.72
C VAL A 33 1.05 1.59 -4.21
N CYS A 34 0.79 2.82 -3.77
CA CYS A 34 0.62 3.15 -2.36
C CYS A 34 -0.73 2.63 -1.85
N PHE A 35 -0.73 1.62 -0.97
CA PHE A 35 -1.98 1.14 -0.35
C PHE A 35 -2.58 2.13 0.65
N ALA A 36 -1.75 3.01 1.24
CA ALA A 36 -2.15 3.79 2.40
C ALA A 36 -3.07 4.97 2.06
N SER A 37 -2.78 5.67 0.96
CA SER A 37 -3.47 6.88 0.49
C SER A 37 -3.90 7.85 1.61
N ALA A 38 -3.03 8.05 2.61
CA ALA A 38 -3.32 8.83 3.81
C ALA A 38 -2.97 10.32 3.66
N SER A 39 -1.88 10.61 2.93
CA SER A 39 -1.51 11.99 2.60
C SER A 39 -2.33 12.51 1.42
N GLU A 40 -2.77 13.77 1.47
CA GLU A 40 -3.36 14.46 0.31
C GLU A 40 -2.40 14.50 -0.89
N ARG A 41 -1.09 14.48 -0.60
CA ARG A 41 -0.02 14.42 -1.60
C ARG A 41 0.42 13.00 -1.93
N CYS A 42 -0.39 11.98 -1.60
CA CYS A 42 -0.06 10.58 -1.91
C CYS A 42 0.33 10.42 -3.37
N ALA A 43 1.48 9.77 -3.62
CA ALA A 43 1.94 9.48 -4.97
C ALA A 43 0.98 8.56 -5.75
N LYS A 44 0.10 7.82 -5.06
CA LYS A 44 -0.77 6.78 -5.64
C LYS A 44 0.05 5.73 -6.38
N ASN A 45 0.04 5.76 -7.71
CA ASN A 45 0.85 4.95 -8.61
C ASN A 45 1.87 5.81 -9.39
N GLY A 46 2.11 7.05 -9.00
CA GLY A 46 3.05 7.97 -9.62
C GLY A 46 4.42 7.96 -8.94
N TYR A 47 5.18 9.03 -9.18
CA TYR A 47 6.53 9.18 -8.64
C TYR A 47 6.53 9.47 -7.13
N THR A 48 7.49 8.89 -6.42
CA THR A 48 7.82 9.20 -5.03
C THR A 48 9.33 9.13 -4.84
N SER A 49 9.87 9.91 -3.90
CA SER A 49 11.29 9.87 -3.53
C SER A 49 11.71 8.54 -2.91
N ARG A 50 10.76 7.74 -2.42
CA ARG A 50 11.01 6.39 -1.92
C ARG A 50 9.73 5.56 -1.90
N TRP A 51 9.86 4.27 -2.22
CA TRP A 51 8.85 3.27 -1.94
C TRP A 51 9.22 2.46 -0.72
N TYR A 52 8.36 2.48 0.30
CA TYR A 52 8.54 1.68 1.50
C TYR A 52 7.87 0.31 1.30
N HIS A 53 8.70 -0.72 1.22
CA HIS A 53 8.29 -2.11 1.01
C HIS A 53 7.80 -2.79 2.30
N LEU A 54 6.62 -3.42 2.25
CA LEU A 54 6.15 -4.41 3.24
C LEU A 54 6.22 -5.84 2.67
N SER A 55 5.66 -6.04 1.48
CA SER A 55 5.69 -7.31 0.74
C SER A 55 5.78 -7.06 -0.76
N CYS A 56 5.88 -8.11 -1.57
CA CYS A 56 5.91 -7.97 -3.04
C CYS A 56 4.67 -7.30 -3.62
N GLY A 57 3.51 -7.38 -2.95
CA GLY A 57 2.28 -6.71 -3.38
C GLY A 57 2.01 -5.37 -2.68
N GLU A 58 2.75 -5.04 -1.62
CA GLU A 58 2.33 -4.01 -0.66
C GLU A 58 3.45 -3.00 -0.41
N HIS A 59 3.18 -1.77 -0.86
CA HIS A 59 4.09 -0.64 -0.78
C HIS A 59 3.36 0.61 -0.32
N PHE A 60 4.07 1.54 0.31
CA PHE A 60 3.54 2.88 0.57
C PHE A 60 4.58 3.95 0.21
N CYS A 61 4.09 5.09 -0.28
CA CYS A 61 4.95 6.17 -0.79
C CYS A 61 5.55 7.02 0.35
N ASN A 62 6.56 7.82 0.02
CA ASN A 62 7.23 8.70 0.97
C ASN A 62 6.30 9.75 1.57
N GLU A 63 5.36 10.29 0.79
CA GLU A 63 4.39 11.26 1.30
C GLU A 63 3.50 10.67 2.39
N CYS A 64 3.09 9.40 2.27
CA CYS A 64 2.35 8.69 3.32
C CYS A 64 3.25 8.27 4.49
N PHE A 65 4.54 8.00 4.25
CA PHE A 65 5.50 7.80 5.33
C PHE A 65 5.61 9.07 6.18
N ASP A 66 5.88 10.22 5.56
CA ASP A 66 6.06 11.49 6.25
C ASP A 66 4.79 11.95 6.95
N HIS A 67 3.60 11.66 6.39
CA HIS A 67 2.31 11.99 7.00
C HIS A 67 2.16 11.44 8.44
N TYR A 68 2.66 10.24 8.71
CA TYR A 68 2.63 9.65 10.05
C TYR A 68 3.94 9.86 10.83
N TYR A 69 5.07 9.99 10.15
CA TYR A 69 6.38 10.06 10.80
C TYR A 69 6.75 11.47 11.27
N ARG A 70 6.35 12.53 10.56
CA ARG A 70 6.75 13.91 10.87
C ARG A 70 5.78 14.55 11.86
N SER A 71 6.31 15.10 12.95
CA SER A 71 5.53 15.69 14.04
C SER A 71 4.59 16.83 13.67
N HIS A 72 4.82 17.50 12.54
CA HIS A 72 4.00 18.61 12.06
C HIS A 72 2.93 18.18 11.03
N LYS A 73 2.70 16.87 10.87
CA LYS A 73 1.70 16.31 9.95
C LYS A 73 0.54 15.70 10.73
N ASP A 74 -0.65 15.75 10.13
CA ASP A 74 -1.90 15.36 10.79
C ASP A 74 -1.93 13.91 11.29
N GLY A 75 -1.21 12.99 10.61
CA GLY A 75 -1.15 11.59 10.99
C GLY A 75 -0.25 11.31 12.20
N TYR A 76 0.59 12.26 12.62
CA TYR A 76 1.59 12.00 13.66
C TYR A 76 0.98 11.58 15.00
N GLU A 77 -0.08 12.25 15.43
CA GLU A 77 -0.73 11.95 16.72
C GLU A 77 -1.33 10.53 16.76
N ILE A 78 -1.82 10.05 15.62
CA ILE A 78 -2.33 8.67 15.46
C ILE A 78 -1.17 7.67 15.65
N PHE A 79 -0.05 7.91 14.95
CA PHE A 79 1.13 7.04 15.06
C PHE A 79 1.76 7.08 16.46
N ALA A 80 1.89 8.27 17.06
CA ALA A 80 2.44 8.45 18.40
C ALA A 80 1.60 7.72 19.48
N SER A 81 0.27 7.82 19.36
CA SER A 81 -0.67 7.12 20.25
C SER A 81 -0.54 5.60 20.12
N TRP A 82 -0.53 5.08 18.89
CA TRP A 82 -0.28 3.66 18.64
C TRP A 82 1.08 3.22 19.18
N LYS A 83 2.13 4.00 18.94
CA LYS A 83 3.50 3.70 19.37
C LYS A 83 3.60 3.58 20.89
N LYS A 84 2.92 4.46 21.64
CA LYS A 84 2.84 4.39 23.10
C LYS A 84 2.23 3.06 23.55
N VAL A 85 1.07 2.69 22.99
CA VAL A 85 0.39 1.42 23.30
C VAL A 85 1.26 0.23 22.92
N TRP A 86 1.91 0.27 21.76
CA TRP A 86 2.79 -0.80 21.29
C TRP A 86 3.98 -1.00 22.23
N THR A 87 4.64 0.08 22.66
CA THR A 87 5.79 -0.01 23.58
C THR A 87 5.40 -0.50 24.97
N THR A 88 4.20 -0.18 25.47
CA THR A 88 3.76 -0.65 26.80
C THR A 88 3.31 -2.11 26.81
N ASN A 89 2.90 -2.67 25.67
CA ASN A 89 2.31 -4.01 25.59
C ASN A 89 3.17 -5.01 24.80
N GLY A 90 4.09 -4.54 23.97
CA GLY A 90 4.91 -5.36 23.07
C GLY A 90 6.40 -5.31 23.43
N LYS A 91 7.14 -6.26 22.85
CA LYS A 91 8.62 -6.30 22.93
C LYS A 91 9.31 -5.86 21.64
N SER A 92 8.59 -5.83 20.52
CA SER A 92 9.15 -5.48 19.22
C SER A 92 9.21 -3.97 19.03
N GLU A 93 10.15 -3.50 18.21
CA GLU A 93 10.30 -2.08 17.92
C GLU A 93 9.07 -1.51 17.19
N PRO A 94 8.52 -0.37 17.66
CA PRO A 94 7.37 0.29 17.03
C PRO A 94 7.81 1.10 15.81
N SER A 95 8.24 0.40 14.76
CA SER A 95 8.61 1.02 13.48
C SER A 95 7.36 1.51 12.73
N LEU A 96 7.53 2.48 11.84
CA LEU A 96 6.41 2.92 11.01
C LEU A 96 5.90 1.79 10.10
N LYS A 97 6.77 0.89 9.63
CA LYS A 97 6.32 -0.27 8.85
C LYS A 97 5.40 -1.20 9.67
N ALA A 98 5.71 -1.41 10.95
CA ALA A 98 4.85 -2.17 11.84
C ALA A 98 3.49 -1.48 12.03
N PHE A 99 3.47 -0.17 12.25
CA PHE A 99 2.22 0.61 12.28
C PHE A 99 1.41 0.47 11.00
N MET A 100 2.06 0.59 9.83
CA MET A 100 1.36 0.50 8.55
C MET A 100 0.75 -0.89 8.33
N ALA A 101 1.45 -1.96 8.72
CA ALA A 101 0.95 -3.33 8.65
C ALA A 101 -0.20 -3.59 9.62
N ASP A 102 -0.14 -3.01 10.82
CA ASP A 102 -1.08 -3.25 11.91
C ASP A 102 -2.37 -2.41 11.78
N GLN A 103 -2.26 -1.16 11.31
CA GLN A 103 -3.35 -0.17 11.38
C GLN A 103 -3.84 0.34 10.03
N GLN A 104 -3.03 0.28 8.97
CA GLN A 104 -3.33 0.98 7.70
C GLN A 104 -3.48 0.05 6.49
N LEU A 105 -2.98 -1.18 6.58
CA LEU A 105 -3.00 -2.13 5.48
C LEU A 105 -4.43 -2.66 5.27
N PRO A 106 -5.02 -2.54 4.07
CA PRO A 106 -6.37 -3.02 3.84
C PRO A 106 -6.50 -4.53 4.04
N TYR A 107 -7.58 -4.95 4.68
CA TYR A 107 -7.86 -6.36 4.87
C TYR A 107 -8.16 -7.08 3.56
N TRP A 108 -7.78 -8.35 3.51
CA TRP A 108 -8.16 -9.28 2.46
C TRP A 108 -9.15 -10.31 3.00
N VAL A 109 -10.16 -10.64 2.20
CA VAL A 109 -11.17 -11.64 2.56
C VAL A 109 -11.48 -12.55 1.38
N GLN A 110 -11.76 -13.82 1.67
CA GLN A 110 -12.11 -14.82 0.67
C GLN A 110 -13.63 -14.91 0.49
N CYS A 111 -14.10 -14.95 -0.76
CA CYS A 111 -15.50 -15.21 -1.06
C CYS A 111 -15.94 -16.60 -0.57
N THR A 112 -17.04 -16.65 0.16
CA THR A 112 -17.62 -17.90 0.72
C THR A 112 -18.44 -18.69 -0.29
N LYS A 113 -18.80 -18.10 -1.44
CA LYS A 113 -19.50 -18.79 -2.52
C LYS A 113 -18.62 -19.92 -3.07
N ALA A 114 -19.13 -21.16 -3.03
CA ALA A 114 -18.36 -22.38 -3.32
C ALA A 114 -17.76 -22.42 -4.73
N ASP A 115 -18.48 -21.89 -5.72
CA ASP A 115 -18.05 -21.75 -7.13
C ASP A 115 -17.18 -20.51 -7.39
N CYS A 116 -16.86 -19.70 -6.36
CA CYS A 116 -16.04 -18.49 -6.50
C CYS A 116 -14.69 -18.61 -5.78
N ARG A 117 -14.68 -18.64 -4.44
CA ARG A 117 -13.48 -18.73 -3.58
C ARG A 117 -12.36 -17.71 -3.84
N LYS A 118 -12.61 -16.65 -4.61
CA LYS A 118 -11.62 -15.61 -4.93
C LYS A 118 -11.36 -14.71 -3.71
N TRP A 119 -10.12 -14.27 -3.56
CA TRP A 119 -9.72 -13.23 -2.61
C TRP A 119 -10.06 -11.84 -3.12
N ARG A 120 -10.45 -10.96 -2.21
CA ARG A 120 -10.78 -9.56 -2.48
C ARG A 120 -10.17 -8.69 -1.39
N GLN A 121 -9.60 -7.58 -1.82
CA GLN A 121 -9.20 -6.51 -0.92
C GLN A 121 -10.46 -5.73 -0.54
N LEU A 122 -10.62 -5.45 0.75
CA LEU A 122 -11.64 -4.54 1.26
C LEU A 122 -11.16 -3.10 1.14
N THR A 123 -12.09 -2.14 1.13
CA THR A 123 -11.70 -0.72 1.19
C THR A 123 -11.07 -0.41 2.54
N LYS A 124 -10.28 0.66 2.61
CA LYS A 124 -9.44 1.00 3.77
C LYS A 124 -10.26 1.19 5.06
N GLU A 125 -11.51 1.62 4.93
CA GLU A 125 -12.38 1.97 6.04
C GLU A 125 -13.03 0.74 6.69
N ILE A 126 -13.09 -0.38 5.97
CA ILE A 126 -13.77 -1.59 6.44
C ILE A 126 -12.87 -2.36 7.41
N GLN A 127 -13.35 -2.53 8.64
CA GLN A 127 -12.72 -3.40 9.62
C GLN A 127 -13.19 -4.85 9.42
N LEU A 128 -12.24 -5.76 9.21
CA LEU A 128 -12.57 -7.18 9.05
C LEU A 128 -12.95 -7.78 10.41
N THR A 129 -14.12 -8.39 10.47
CA THR A 129 -14.59 -9.16 11.62
C THR A 129 -14.75 -10.64 11.27
N ALA A 130 -14.80 -11.50 12.29
CA ALA A 130 -15.06 -12.92 12.11
C ALA A 130 -16.40 -13.20 11.40
N SER A 131 -17.46 -12.44 11.75
CA SER A 131 -18.77 -12.57 11.12
C SER A 131 -18.75 -12.17 9.65
N LEU A 132 -18.02 -11.12 9.30
CA LEU A 132 -17.82 -10.72 7.92
C LEU A 132 -17.05 -11.78 7.13
N ALA A 133 -15.93 -12.25 7.67
CA ALA A 133 -15.13 -13.30 7.03
C ALA A 133 -15.95 -14.57 6.75
N ALA A 134 -16.84 -14.95 7.66
CA ALA A 134 -17.69 -16.13 7.54
C ALA A 134 -18.81 -16.01 6.50
N THR A 135 -19.19 -14.80 6.10
CA THR A 135 -20.36 -14.55 5.24
C THR A 135 -20.05 -13.76 3.96
N TYR A 136 -18.83 -13.26 3.80
CA TYR A 136 -18.45 -12.40 2.68
C TYR A 136 -18.68 -13.06 1.31
N ARG A 137 -19.25 -12.28 0.39
CA ARG A 137 -19.41 -12.62 -1.03
C ARG A 137 -18.93 -11.47 -1.90
N CYS A 138 -18.37 -11.77 -3.07
CA CYS A 138 -17.95 -10.75 -4.01
C CYS A 138 -19.09 -9.79 -4.37
N GLY A 139 -18.82 -8.49 -4.42
CA GLY A 139 -19.81 -7.47 -4.75
C GLY A 139 -20.68 -7.02 -3.58
N LEU A 140 -20.47 -7.56 -2.38
CA LEU A 140 -21.07 -7.03 -1.15
C LEU A 140 -20.63 -5.57 -0.98
N LYS A 141 -21.60 -4.65 -0.92
CA LYS A 141 -21.36 -3.24 -0.62
C LYS A 141 -21.65 -3.01 0.87
N PHE A 142 -20.77 -2.29 1.52
CA PHE A 142 -20.95 -1.83 2.89
C PHE A 142 -21.49 -0.40 2.78
N ASN A 143 -22.65 -0.15 3.42
CA ASN A 143 -23.23 1.19 3.51
C ASN A 143 -22.58 1.97 4.65
#